data_AF-A0A525D5N1-F1
#
_entry.id   AF-A0A525D5N1-F1
#
_cell.length_a   1.000
_cell.length_b   1.000
_cell.length_c   1.000
_cell.angle_alpha   90.00
_cell.angle_beta   90.00
_cell.angle_gamma   90.00
#
_symmetry.space_group_name_H-M   'P 1'
#
loop_
_entity.id
_entity.type
_entity.pdbx_description
1 polymer ?
#
loop_
_entity_poly.entity_id
_entity_poly.type
_entity_poly.pdbx_seq_one_letter_code
_entity_poly.pdbx_strand_id
1 'polypeptide(L)'
;MKSTTHDKQMADVIELDEKTLPLWEIERIASARNIRERYESCFRDRLYFLMLLSLTHESFKEEKAKNLWEGIVQHMQHMTESLGRRVGISVAALDFLLNVRHVLSAPKIIESHKSEFITGTATNDELTGLYLRDVFNVVLQKQIEKAKRTSSPVCMLMIDIDDFKQVNDTYGHQAGDRVLEELGDVIRSSVREMDLPARYGGEEIAVVMPDIAIIHAADVAERIRAKIEKLVFDDFSVTVSVGAGQTGKRIDTPEKLIEAADKAMYQAKENGKNQVVSDES
;
A
#
# COMPACT_ATOMS: atom_id res chain seq x y z
N MET A 1 -46.95 -15.60 18.96
CA MET A 1 -46.03 -14.56 19.46
C MET A 1 -44.83 -14.52 18.55
N LYS A 2 -44.66 -13.39 17.85
CA LYS A 2 -43.74 -13.22 16.73
C LYS A 2 -42.32 -12.97 17.23
N SER A 3 -41.39 -13.73 16.65
CA SER A 3 -39.99 -13.37 16.45
C SER A 3 -39.90 -11.98 15.81
N THR A 4 -39.00 -11.12 16.29
CA THR A 4 -38.41 -10.05 15.47
C THR A 4 -37.05 -9.68 16.03
N THR A 5 -36.07 -10.47 15.63
CA THR A 5 -34.62 -10.24 15.69
C THR A 5 -34.20 -9.15 14.67
N HIS A 6 -34.94 -8.05 14.58
CA HIS A 6 -34.72 -6.98 13.60
C HIS A 6 -34.30 -5.64 14.20
N ASP A 7 -34.41 -5.45 15.51
CA ASP A 7 -34.09 -4.17 16.17
C ASP A 7 -32.67 -4.08 16.77
N LYS A 8 -31.76 -4.98 16.38
CA LYS A 8 -30.34 -4.96 16.78
C LYS A 8 -29.34 -4.62 15.67
N GLN A 9 -29.79 -4.28 14.46
CA GLN A 9 -28.94 -3.72 13.40
C GLN A 9 -28.99 -2.18 13.39
N MET A 10 -28.83 -1.58 14.58
CA MET A 10 -28.97 -0.14 14.85
C MET A 10 -27.65 0.51 15.34
N ALA A 11 -26.49 -0.11 15.08
CA ALA A 11 -25.18 0.43 15.51
C ALA A 11 -24.10 0.51 14.41
N ASP A 12 -24.32 0.01 13.19
CA ASP A 12 -23.36 0.17 12.10
C ASP A 12 -23.64 1.47 11.33
N VAL A 13 -23.54 2.60 12.06
CA VAL A 13 -23.06 3.82 11.41
C VAL A 13 -21.58 3.55 11.21
N ILE A 14 -21.25 3.01 10.05
CA ILE A 14 -19.87 2.89 9.57
C ILE A 14 -19.20 4.24 9.88
N GLU A 15 -18.17 4.22 10.73
CA GLU A 15 -17.16 5.28 10.74
C GLU A 15 -16.59 5.30 9.31
N LEU A 16 -17.26 6.07 8.45
CA LEU A 16 -16.76 6.40 7.14
C LEU A 16 -15.57 7.31 7.42
N ASP A 17 -14.38 6.73 7.39
CA ASP A 17 -13.15 7.49 7.30
C ASP A 17 -13.36 8.58 6.24
N GLU A 18 -13.12 9.84 6.59
CA GLU A 18 -13.63 11.06 5.93
C GLU A 18 -13.21 11.21 4.45
N LYS A 19 -12.53 10.22 3.89
CA LYS A 19 -11.76 10.30 2.65
C LYS A 19 -12.12 9.25 1.61
N THR A 20 -12.85 8.17 1.95
CA THR A 20 -13.25 7.16 0.94
C THR A 20 -14.48 6.31 1.23
N LEU A 21 -15.12 5.85 0.15
CA LEU A 21 -16.18 4.83 0.18
C LEU A 21 -15.66 3.51 -0.44
N PRO A 22 -15.76 2.37 0.25
CA PRO A 22 -15.33 1.09 -0.32
C PRO A 22 -16.28 0.65 -1.45
N LEU A 23 -15.76 -0.13 -2.40
CA LEU A 23 -16.51 -0.47 -3.63
C LEU A 23 -17.83 -1.19 -3.37
N TRP A 24 -17.87 -2.10 -2.39
CA TRP A 24 -19.10 -2.82 -2.02
C TRP A 24 -20.19 -1.88 -1.49
N GLU A 25 -19.80 -0.79 -0.82
CA GLU A 25 -20.73 0.23 -0.32
C GLU A 25 -21.25 1.09 -1.47
N ILE A 26 -20.40 1.42 -2.45
CA ILE A 26 -20.79 2.13 -3.66
C ILE A 26 -21.79 1.31 -4.48
N GLU A 27 -21.57 0.00 -4.62
CA GLU A 27 -22.54 -0.91 -5.26
C GLU A 27 -23.88 -0.94 -4.51
N ARG A 28 -23.84 -0.88 -3.17
CA ARG A 28 -25.04 -0.82 -2.33
C ARG A 28 -25.81 0.48 -2.54
N ILE A 29 -25.11 1.62 -2.60
CA ILE A 29 -25.72 2.94 -2.89
C ILE A 29 -26.30 2.97 -4.31
N ALA A 30 -25.62 2.38 -5.29
CA ALA A 30 -26.07 2.35 -6.69
C ALA A 30 -27.33 1.49 -6.91
N SER A 31 -27.53 0.45 -6.09
CA SER A 31 -28.60 -0.53 -6.27
C SER A 31 -29.93 -0.17 -5.59
N ALA A 32 -29.93 0.78 -4.64
CA ALA A 32 -31.11 1.04 -3.82
C ALA A 32 -31.32 2.55 -3.57
N ARG A 33 -32.43 3.08 -4.11
CA ARG A 33 -32.79 4.51 -4.02
C ARG A 33 -32.93 5.01 -2.59
N ASN A 34 -33.56 4.24 -1.72
CA ASN A 34 -33.73 4.54 -0.29
C ASN A 34 -32.39 4.59 0.46
N ILE A 35 -31.41 3.78 0.06
CA ILE A 35 -30.06 3.81 0.62
C ILE A 35 -29.35 5.09 0.16
N ARG A 36 -29.43 5.42 -1.14
CA ARG A 36 -28.86 6.66 -1.67
C ARG A 36 -29.42 7.92 -0.98
N GLU A 37 -30.74 8.03 -0.83
CA GLU A 37 -31.39 9.16 -0.17
C GLU A 37 -30.93 9.32 1.28
N ARG A 38 -30.67 8.21 1.98
CA ARG A 38 -30.09 8.23 3.34
C ARG A 38 -28.67 8.77 3.33
N TYR A 39 -27.82 8.33 2.40
CA TYR A 39 -26.45 8.83 2.25
C TYR A 39 -26.39 10.30 1.81
N GLU A 40 -27.28 10.75 0.92
CA GLU A 40 -27.41 12.17 0.53
C GLU A 40 -27.76 13.05 1.73
N SER A 41 -28.54 12.53 2.69
CA SER A 41 -28.86 13.25 3.92
C SER A 41 -27.66 13.41 4.85
N CYS A 42 -26.77 12.41 4.88
CA CYS A 42 -25.58 12.36 5.74
C CYS A 42 -24.36 13.07 5.13
N PHE A 43 -24.20 13.04 3.80
CA PHE A 43 -23.02 13.52 3.06
C PHE A 43 -23.40 14.57 2.00
N ARG A 44 -24.19 15.56 2.42
CA ARG A 44 -24.97 16.47 1.55
C ARG A 44 -24.17 17.14 0.42
N ASP A 45 -22.88 17.39 0.63
CA ASP A 45 -22.02 18.14 -0.30
C ASP A 45 -20.79 17.38 -0.82
N ARG A 46 -20.67 16.07 -0.54
CA ARG A 46 -19.46 15.29 -0.90
C ARG A 46 -19.71 13.83 -1.32
N LEU A 47 -20.95 13.35 -1.27
CA LEU A 47 -21.26 11.95 -1.55
C LEU A 47 -20.78 11.54 -2.94
N TYR A 48 -21.15 12.32 -3.95
CA TYR A 48 -20.89 11.96 -5.35
C TYR A 48 -19.40 12.10 -5.69
N PHE A 49 -18.74 13.08 -5.10
CA PHE A 49 -17.28 13.22 -5.13
C PHE A 49 -16.60 11.95 -4.59
N LEU A 50 -16.96 11.48 -3.39
CA LEU A 50 -16.35 10.30 -2.78
C LEU A 50 -16.57 9.05 -3.64
N MET A 51 -17.78 8.87 -4.19
CA MET A 51 -18.10 7.72 -5.03
C MET A 51 -17.28 7.71 -6.33
N LEU A 52 -17.12 8.85 -7.00
CA LEU A 52 -16.29 8.92 -8.20
C LEU A 52 -14.80 8.83 -7.88
N LEU A 53 -14.35 9.44 -6.78
CA LEU A 53 -12.96 9.33 -6.33
C LEU A 53 -12.58 7.87 -6.11
N SER A 54 -13.43 7.11 -5.41
CA SER A 54 -13.21 5.67 -5.20
C SER A 54 -13.21 4.85 -6.50
N LEU A 55 -14.03 5.23 -7.49
CA LEU A 55 -14.14 4.49 -8.75
C LEU A 55 -13.05 4.85 -9.77
N THR A 56 -12.56 6.08 -9.75
CA THR A 56 -11.74 6.64 -10.83
C THR A 56 -10.38 7.15 -10.37
N HIS A 57 -10.20 7.39 -9.07
CA HIS A 57 -9.05 8.09 -8.47
C HIS A 57 -8.87 9.52 -9.00
N GLU A 58 -9.88 10.07 -9.66
CA GLU A 58 -9.90 11.43 -10.17
C GLU A 58 -10.82 12.30 -9.30
N SER A 59 -10.40 13.55 -9.09
CA SER A 59 -11.17 14.50 -8.30
C SER A 59 -12.15 15.29 -9.17
N PHE A 60 -13.41 15.37 -8.71
CA PHE A 60 -14.47 16.13 -9.38
C PHE A 60 -15.16 17.06 -8.39
N LYS A 61 -15.58 18.24 -8.84
CA LYS A 61 -16.49 19.08 -8.04
C LYS A 61 -17.81 18.32 -7.83
N GLU A 62 -18.41 18.40 -6.64
CA GLU A 62 -19.61 17.64 -6.27
C GLU A 62 -20.75 17.74 -7.30
N GLU A 63 -21.04 18.95 -7.77
CA GLU A 63 -22.09 19.18 -8.79
C GLU A 63 -21.79 18.42 -10.10
N LYS A 64 -20.53 18.45 -10.55
CA LYS A 64 -20.09 17.70 -11.72
C LYS A 64 -20.12 16.19 -11.44
N ALA A 65 -19.73 15.78 -10.23
CA ALA A 65 -19.70 14.38 -9.82
C ALA A 65 -21.10 13.78 -9.80
N LYS A 66 -22.09 14.52 -9.28
CA LYS A 66 -23.50 14.12 -9.28
C LYS A 66 -24.04 13.91 -10.69
N ASN A 67 -23.80 14.87 -11.59
CA ASN A 67 -24.22 14.78 -12.98
C ASN A 67 -23.59 13.58 -13.71
N LEU A 68 -22.30 13.31 -13.45
CA LEU A 68 -21.62 12.14 -14.02
C LEU A 68 -22.18 10.84 -13.43
N TRP A 69 -22.42 10.79 -12.12
CA TRP A 69 -22.98 9.62 -11.44
C TRP A 69 -24.35 9.22 -11.98
N GLU A 70 -25.26 10.18 -12.15
CA GLU A 70 -26.58 9.93 -12.73
C GLU A 70 -26.47 9.32 -14.13
N GLY A 71 -25.55 9.84 -14.95
CA GLY A 71 -25.25 9.29 -16.27
C GLY A 71 -24.69 7.86 -16.21
N ILE A 72 -23.78 7.58 -15.27
CA ILE A 72 -23.21 6.24 -15.07
C ILE A 72 -24.30 5.23 -14.70
N VAL A 73 -25.21 5.58 -13.79
CA VAL A 73 -26.29 4.68 -13.36
C VAL A 73 -27.26 4.40 -14.51
N GLN A 74 -27.63 5.42 -15.29
CA GLN A 74 -28.47 5.25 -16.48
C GLN A 74 -27.78 4.36 -17.53
N HIS A 75 -26.49 4.58 -17.76
CA HIS A 75 -25.69 3.78 -18.68
C HIS A 75 -25.59 2.32 -18.23
N MET A 76 -25.38 2.08 -16.93
CA MET A 76 -25.36 0.74 -16.33
C MET A 76 -26.68 -0.02 -16.56
N GLN A 77 -27.81 0.66 -16.40
CA GLN A 77 -29.14 0.08 -16.65
C GLN A 77 -29.30 -0.29 -18.13
N HIS A 78 -28.96 0.65 -19.03
CA HIS A 78 -29.02 0.42 -20.47
C HIS A 78 -28.12 -0.74 -20.93
N MET A 79 -26.89 -0.82 -20.42
CA MET A 79 -25.98 -1.93 -20.71
C MET A 79 -26.52 -3.25 -20.15
N THR A 80 -27.10 -3.25 -18.95
CA THR A 80 -27.68 -4.46 -18.33
C THR A 80 -28.83 -5.01 -19.17
N GLU A 81 -29.72 -4.15 -19.64
CA GLU A 81 -30.82 -4.51 -20.53
C GLU A 81 -30.30 -5.05 -21.87
N SER A 82 -29.36 -4.33 -22.50
CA SER A 82 -28.84 -4.67 -23.82
C SER A 82 -28.03 -5.97 -23.83
N LEU A 83 -27.28 -6.25 -22.76
CA LEU A 83 -26.43 -7.44 -22.64
C LEU A 83 -27.18 -8.66 -22.07
N GLY A 84 -28.42 -8.48 -21.58
CA GLY A 84 -29.19 -9.55 -20.96
C GLY A 84 -28.56 -10.13 -19.68
N ARG A 85 -27.64 -9.39 -19.03
CA ARG A 85 -26.95 -9.79 -17.81
C ARG A 85 -26.64 -8.58 -16.94
N ARG A 86 -26.55 -8.78 -15.62
CA ARG A 86 -26.20 -7.71 -14.68
C ARG A 86 -24.81 -7.14 -15.00
N VAL A 87 -24.73 -5.82 -15.13
CA VAL A 87 -23.48 -5.07 -15.26
C VAL A 87 -23.16 -4.39 -13.92
N GLY A 88 -21.93 -4.54 -13.45
CA GLY A 88 -21.46 -3.88 -12.23
C GLY A 88 -21.18 -2.39 -12.45
N ILE A 89 -21.27 -1.60 -11.37
CA ILE A 89 -21.15 -0.13 -11.45
C ILE A 89 -19.78 0.32 -11.97
N SER A 90 -18.69 -0.36 -11.60
CA SER A 90 -17.33 -0.02 -12.06
C SER A 90 -17.16 -0.18 -13.56
N VAL A 91 -17.74 -1.25 -14.14
CA VAL A 91 -17.68 -1.52 -15.58
C VAL A 91 -18.45 -0.44 -16.34
N ALA A 92 -19.64 -0.11 -15.87
CA ALA A 92 -20.46 0.95 -16.47
C ALA A 92 -19.82 2.33 -16.32
N ALA A 93 -19.22 2.63 -15.16
CA ALA A 93 -18.51 3.87 -14.91
C ALA A 93 -17.32 4.05 -15.86
N LEU A 94 -16.52 2.99 -16.01
CA LEU A 94 -15.36 2.99 -16.90
C LEU A 94 -15.77 3.24 -18.35
N ASP A 95 -16.74 2.49 -18.86
CA ASP A 95 -17.22 2.64 -20.24
C ASP A 95 -17.84 4.03 -20.46
N PHE A 96 -18.70 4.49 -19.56
CA PHE A 96 -19.36 5.80 -19.67
C PHE A 96 -18.36 6.96 -19.67
N LEU A 97 -17.39 6.93 -18.76
CA LEU A 97 -16.44 8.03 -18.61
C LEU A 97 -15.40 8.08 -19.74
N LEU A 98 -15.05 6.94 -20.33
CA LEU A 98 -14.10 6.87 -21.44
C LEU A 98 -14.76 7.09 -22.79
N ASN A 99 -15.81 6.33 -23.08
CA ASN A 99 -16.34 6.15 -24.43
C ASN A 99 -17.56 7.03 -24.69
N VAL A 100 -18.28 7.46 -23.64
CA VAL A 100 -19.49 8.29 -23.78
C VAL A 100 -19.20 9.76 -23.45
N ARG A 101 -18.53 10.03 -22.33
CA ARG A 101 -18.28 11.41 -21.86
C ARG A 101 -16.86 11.91 -22.13
N HIS A 102 -15.94 11.02 -22.50
CA HIS A 102 -14.52 11.34 -22.74
C HIS A 102 -13.88 12.19 -21.63
N VAL A 103 -14.24 11.91 -20.38
CA VAL A 103 -13.72 12.61 -19.20
C VAL A 103 -12.39 12.00 -18.74
N LEU A 104 -12.20 10.70 -18.96
CA LEU A 104 -10.96 9.99 -18.67
C LEU A 104 -10.21 9.72 -19.98
N SER A 105 -8.87 9.83 -19.97
CA SER A 105 -8.05 9.71 -21.20
C SER A 105 -7.16 8.46 -21.27
N ALA A 106 -6.96 7.73 -20.17
CA ALA A 106 -6.23 6.45 -20.15
C ALA A 106 -6.40 5.78 -18.77
N PRO A 107 -7.44 4.95 -18.56
CA PRO A 107 -7.69 4.37 -17.26
C PRO A 107 -6.73 3.20 -17.03
N LYS A 108 -6.12 3.18 -15.85
CA LYS A 108 -5.36 2.02 -15.39
C LYS A 108 -6.31 1.06 -14.69
N ILE A 109 -6.31 -0.21 -15.10
CA ILE A 109 -6.98 -1.27 -14.34
C ILE A 109 -6.08 -1.58 -13.15
N ILE A 110 -6.53 -1.20 -11.96
CA ILE A 110 -5.84 -1.46 -10.70
C ILE A 110 -6.72 -2.43 -9.91
N GLU A 111 -6.14 -3.54 -9.44
CA GLU A 111 -6.87 -4.46 -8.56
C GLU A 111 -7.35 -3.72 -7.32
N SER A 112 -8.59 -3.98 -6.87
CA SER A 112 -9.24 -3.31 -5.72
C SER A 112 -8.34 -3.25 -4.46
N HIS A 113 -7.52 -4.28 -4.24
CA HIS A 113 -6.59 -4.35 -3.12
C HIS A 113 -5.31 -3.52 -3.28
N LYS A 114 -5.15 -2.76 -4.37
CA LYS A 114 -4.13 -1.71 -4.55
C LYS A 114 -4.72 -0.30 -4.35
N SER A 115 -6.05 -0.14 -4.40
CA SER A 115 -6.75 1.16 -4.28
C SER A 115 -7.09 1.58 -2.86
N GLU A 116 -7.32 0.63 -1.94
CA GLU A 116 -7.64 0.95 -0.53
C GLU A 116 -6.53 1.72 0.20
N PHE A 117 -5.34 1.82 -0.38
CA PHE A 117 -4.20 2.56 0.17
C PHE A 117 -4.09 4.01 -0.29
N ILE A 118 -4.79 4.42 -1.34
CA ILE A 118 -4.50 5.69 -2.03
C ILE A 118 -5.27 6.87 -1.44
N THR A 119 -6.19 6.64 -0.50
CA THR A 119 -7.18 7.65 -0.15
C THR A 119 -7.05 8.11 1.29
N GLY A 120 -5.98 8.88 1.54
CA GLY A 120 -6.05 9.93 2.54
C GLY A 120 -4.89 10.07 3.53
N THR A 121 -3.99 9.10 3.58
CA THR A 121 -2.72 9.17 4.29
C THR A 121 -1.60 9.29 3.26
N ALA A 122 -0.55 10.06 3.58
CA ALA A 122 0.67 9.99 2.79
C ALA A 122 1.12 8.52 2.79
N THR A 123 1.11 7.86 1.63
CA THR A 123 1.52 6.46 1.52
C THR A 123 3.04 6.33 1.57
N ASN A 124 3.72 7.43 1.28
CA ASN A 124 5.16 7.54 1.26
C ASN A 124 5.64 8.52 2.32
N ASP A 125 6.80 8.22 2.88
CA ASP A 125 7.60 9.13 3.67
C ASP A 125 8.13 10.26 2.77
N GLU A 126 7.91 11.52 3.14
CA GLU A 126 8.27 12.69 2.31
C GLU A 126 9.78 12.84 2.12
N LEU A 127 10.57 12.42 3.12
CA LEU A 127 12.02 12.52 3.11
C LEU A 127 12.64 11.47 2.19
N THR A 128 12.38 10.20 2.46
CA THR A 128 13.01 9.10 1.73
C THR A 128 12.29 8.79 0.42
N GLY A 129 11.01 9.14 0.29
CA GLY A 129 10.10 8.72 -0.78
C GLY A 129 9.72 7.24 -0.76
N LEU A 130 10.13 6.49 0.28
CA LEU A 130 9.74 5.08 0.48
C LEU A 130 8.34 5.00 1.09
N TYR A 131 7.71 3.83 1.05
CA TYR A 131 6.40 3.65 1.69
C TYR A 131 6.47 3.82 3.21
N LEU A 132 5.37 4.21 3.84
CA LEU A 132 5.29 4.22 5.31
C LEU A 132 5.13 2.80 5.88
N ARG A 133 5.55 2.62 7.13
CA ARG A 133 5.39 1.37 7.90
C ARG A 133 3.99 0.77 7.83
N ASP A 134 2.94 1.60 7.89
CA ASP A 134 1.56 1.10 7.84
C ASP A 134 1.23 0.43 6.51
N VAL A 135 1.75 0.96 5.40
CA VAL A 135 1.62 0.36 4.06
C VAL A 135 2.38 -0.97 4.02
N PHE A 136 3.60 -1.00 4.57
CA PHE A 136 4.40 -2.22 4.68
C PHE A 136 3.66 -3.33 5.42
N ASN A 137 3.09 -3.04 6.60
CA ASN A 137 2.42 -4.03 7.44
C ASN A 137 1.27 -4.71 6.70
N VAL A 138 0.44 -3.93 5.99
CA VAL A 138 -0.69 -4.50 5.27
C VAL A 138 -0.25 -5.28 4.04
N VAL A 139 0.73 -4.79 3.30
CA VAL A 139 1.25 -5.54 2.15
C VAL A 139 1.90 -6.84 2.59
N LEU A 140 2.67 -6.84 3.68
CA LEU A 140 3.26 -8.03 4.24
C LEU A 140 2.21 -9.08 4.63
N GLN A 141 1.18 -8.68 5.38
CA GLN A 141 0.06 -9.56 5.75
C GLN A 141 -0.57 -10.21 4.51
N LYS A 142 -0.87 -9.41 3.49
CA LYS A 142 -1.47 -9.88 2.24
C LYS A 142 -0.57 -10.85 1.49
N GLN A 143 0.75 -10.59 1.41
CA GLN A 143 1.68 -11.48 0.74
C GLN A 143 1.82 -12.82 1.48
N ILE A 144 1.83 -12.81 2.82
CA ILE A 144 1.85 -14.06 3.61
C ILE A 144 0.57 -14.88 3.40
N GLU A 145 -0.60 -14.24 3.37
CA GLU A 145 -1.85 -14.94 3.06
C GLU A 145 -1.87 -15.53 1.64
N LYS A 146 -1.31 -14.82 0.67
CA LYS A 146 -1.12 -15.31 -0.70
C LYS A 146 -0.15 -16.49 -0.74
N ALA A 147 0.97 -16.41 -0.03
CA ALA A 147 1.99 -17.45 0.07
C ALA A 147 1.42 -18.76 0.63
N LYS A 148 0.56 -18.68 1.65
CA LYS A 148 -0.15 -19.84 2.22
C LYS A 148 -0.98 -20.60 1.19
N ARG A 149 -1.58 -19.91 0.21
CA ARG A 149 -2.41 -20.53 -0.84
C ARG A 149 -1.59 -21.03 -2.03
N THR A 150 -0.49 -20.35 -2.36
CA THR A 150 0.28 -20.59 -3.59
C THR A 150 1.58 -21.36 -3.35
N SER A 151 1.94 -21.60 -2.09
CA SER A 151 3.23 -22.18 -1.68
C SER A 151 4.45 -21.43 -2.24
N SER A 152 4.29 -20.16 -2.58
CA SER A 152 5.38 -19.29 -3.05
C SER A 152 6.03 -18.58 -1.86
N PRO A 153 7.37 -18.52 -1.77
CA PRO A 153 8.05 -17.88 -0.65
C PRO A 153 7.90 -16.36 -0.68
N VAL A 154 7.80 -15.77 0.50
CA VAL A 154 7.92 -14.31 0.71
C VAL A 154 9.18 -14.09 1.53
N CYS A 155 10.07 -13.25 1.02
CA CYS A 155 11.21 -12.77 1.78
C CYS A 155 10.94 -11.36 2.28
N MET A 156 11.66 -10.96 3.32
CA MET A 156 11.79 -9.55 3.68
C MET A 156 13.23 -9.21 4.06
N LEU A 157 13.56 -7.94 3.86
CA LEU A 157 14.80 -7.34 4.34
C LEU A 157 14.48 -6.38 5.48
N MET A 158 15.31 -6.37 6.52
CA MET A 158 15.41 -5.30 7.51
C MET A 158 16.79 -4.66 7.36
N ILE A 159 16.82 -3.35 7.19
CA ILE A 159 18.01 -2.56 6.86
C ILE A 159 18.12 -1.43 7.88
N ASP A 160 19.30 -1.24 8.44
CA ASP A 160 19.58 -0.14 9.38
C ASP A 160 20.94 0.49 9.06
N ILE A 161 21.00 1.82 9.18
CA ILE A 161 22.19 2.61 8.92
C ILE A 161 23.15 2.49 10.11
N ASP A 162 24.35 1.99 9.83
CA ASP A 162 25.38 1.81 10.84
C ASP A 162 25.81 3.18 11.40
N ASP A 163 25.80 3.30 12.73
CA ASP A 163 26.23 4.49 13.47
C ASP A 163 25.50 5.79 13.08
N PHE A 164 24.24 5.72 12.65
CA PHE A 164 23.46 6.89 12.20
C PHE A 164 23.37 8.00 13.24
N LYS A 165 23.24 7.64 14.53
CA LYS A 165 23.29 8.63 15.61
C LYS A 165 24.61 9.42 15.62
N GLN A 166 25.75 8.77 15.37
CA GLN A 166 27.05 9.43 15.29
C GLN A 166 27.11 10.42 14.12
N VAL A 167 26.50 10.06 12.98
CA VAL A 167 26.37 10.98 11.83
C VAL A 167 25.59 12.23 12.23
N ASN A 168 24.44 12.08 12.88
CA ASN A 168 23.63 13.20 13.36
C ASN A 168 24.37 14.06 14.40
N ASP A 169 25.04 13.42 15.35
CA ASP A 169 25.75 14.11 16.43
C ASP A 169 26.99 14.87 15.89
N THR A 170 27.62 14.39 14.82
CA THR A 170 28.85 14.97 14.25
C THR A 170 28.58 16.01 13.16
N TYR A 171 27.64 15.71 12.25
CA TYR A 171 27.39 16.51 11.04
C TYR A 171 26.03 17.21 11.05
N GLY A 172 25.22 16.99 12.09
CA GLY A 172 23.90 17.58 12.27
C GLY A 172 22.77 16.82 11.56
N HIS A 173 21.54 17.06 12.00
CA HIS A 173 20.36 16.37 11.48
C HIS A 173 20.15 16.56 9.97
N GLN A 174 20.51 17.71 9.40
CA GLN A 174 20.43 17.92 7.95
C GLN A 174 21.34 16.97 7.15
N ALA A 175 22.48 16.56 7.72
CA ALA A 175 23.32 15.55 7.09
C ALA A 175 22.67 14.16 7.19
N GLY A 176 22.05 13.82 8.32
CA GLY A 176 21.27 12.58 8.47
C GLY A 176 20.08 12.51 7.51
N ASP A 177 19.38 13.63 7.30
CA ASP A 177 18.26 13.73 6.35
C ASP A 177 18.74 13.45 4.91
N ARG A 178 19.86 14.05 4.49
CA ARG A 178 20.48 13.75 3.17
C ARG A 178 20.88 12.29 3.02
N VAL A 179 21.39 11.66 4.09
CA VAL A 179 21.71 10.22 4.07
C VAL A 179 20.46 9.38 3.83
N LEU A 180 19.35 9.73 4.50
CA LEU A 180 18.07 9.04 4.35
C LEU A 180 17.47 9.21 2.95
N GLU A 181 17.54 10.41 2.36
CA GLU A 181 17.12 10.69 0.98
C GLU A 181 17.86 9.78 -0.02
N GLU A 182 19.19 9.80 0.00
CA GLU A 182 20.04 8.99 -0.89
C GLU A 182 19.82 7.48 -0.68
N LEU A 183 19.61 7.06 0.57
CA LEU A 183 19.30 5.67 0.89
C LEU A 183 17.97 5.23 0.27
N GLY A 184 16.95 6.09 0.32
CA GLY A 184 15.67 5.86 -0.33
C GLY A 184 15.81 5.64 -1.84
N ASP A 185 16.61 6.48 -2.51
CA ASP A 185 16.88 6.36 -3.95
C ASP A 185 17.67 5.09 -4.32
N VAL A 186 18.69 4.76 -3.53
CA VAL A 186 19.47 3.53 -3.74
C VAL A 186 18.58 2.30 -3.59
N ILE A 187 17.70 2.26 -2.58
CA ILE A 187 16.81 1.12 -2.37
C ILE A 187 15.78 1.01 -3.49
N ARG A 188 15.09 2.11 -3.85
CA ARG A 188 14.14 2.12 -4.97
C ARG A 188 14.76 1.61 -6.28
N SER A 189 15.97 2.05 -6.60
CA SER A 189 16.67 1.65 -7.82
C SER A 189 17.27 0.24 -7.77
N SER A 190 17.22 -0.42 -6.62
CA SER A 190 17.82 -1.74 -6.41
C SER A 190 16.80 -2.86 -6.25
N VAL A 191 15.55 -2.55 -5.92
CA VAL A 191 14.47 -3.53 -5.78
C VAL A 191 13.68 -3.71 -7.07
N ARG A 192 12.89 -4.78 -7.17
CA ARG A 192 12.01 -5.06 -8.32
C ARG A 192 10.71 -4.26 -8.20
N GLU A 193 9.98 -4.11 -9.31
CA GLU A 193 8.67 -3.42 -9.33
C GLU A 193 7.63 -4.04 -8.38
N MET A 194 7.73 -5.35 -8.13
CA MET A 194 6.84 -6.08 -7.24
C MET A 194 7.24 -6.04 -5.76
N ASP A 195 8.45 -5.58 -5.46
CA ASP A 195 8.95 -5.44 -4.10
C ASP A 195 8.43 -4.12 -3.50
N LEU A 196 8.25 -4.08 -2.18
CA LEU A 196 7.77 -2.89 -1.49
C LEU A 196 8.78 -2.44 -0.43
N PRO A 197 9.60 -1.41 -0.72
CA PRO A 197 10.48 -0.79 0.26
C PRO A 197 9.74 0.28 1.08
N ALA A 198 9.94 0.28 2.39
CA ALA A 198 9.27 1.17 3.32
C ALA A 198 10.19 1.67 4.43
N ARG A 199 10.03 2.92 4.83
CA ARG A 199 10.63 3.46 6.05
C ARG A 199 9.88 2.89 7.25
N TYR A 200 10.53 1.99 7.98
CA TYR A 200 9.95 1.23 9.08
C TYR A 200 10.10 1.95 10.43
N GLY A 201 11.22 2.67 10.59
CA GLY A 201 11.55 3.46 11.77
C GLY A 201 12.34 4.73 11.37
N GLY A 202 13.00 5.36 12.35
CA GLY A 202 13.79 6.57 12.11
C GLY A 202 14.85 6.38 11.03
N GLU A 203 15.75 5.42 11.26
CA GLU A 203 16.82 4.98 10.33
C GLU A 203 16.62 3.55 9.80
N GLU A 204 15.53 2.90 10.19
CA GLU A 204 15.21 1.52 9.84
C GLU A 204 14.33 1.47 8.58
N ILE A 205 14.71 0.63 7.63
CA ILE A 205 14.00 0.40 6.37
C ILE A 205 13.70 -1.08 6.22
N ALA A 206 12.46 -1.38 5.82
CA ALA A 206 12.02 -2.75 5.57
C ALA A 206 11.63 -2.90 4.10
N VAL A 207 11.89 -4.07 3.52
CA VAL A 207 11.49 -4.39 2.14
C VAL A 207 10.72 -5.70 2.12
N VAL A 208 9.47 -5.70 1.65
CA VAL A 208 8.72 -6.94 1.37
C VAL A 208 9.05 -7.40 -0.04
N MET A 209 9.44 -8.65 -0.22
CA MET A 209 9.77 -9.22 -1.52
C MET A 209 8.96 -10.51 -1.75
N PRO A 210 7.86 -10.44 -2.53
CA PRO A 210 7.05 -11.62 -2.83
C PRO A 210 7.72 -12.51 -3.89
N ASP A 211 7.37 -13.79 -3.87
CA ASP A 211 7.70 -14.77 -4.91
C ASP A 211 9.23 -14.87 -5.20
N ILE A 212 10.05 -14.78 -4.14
CA ILE A 212 11.51 -14.83 -4.20
C ILE A 212 12.07 -15.74 -3.10
N ALA A 213 13.11 -16.51 -3.45
CA ALA A 213 13.87 -17.32 -2.49
C ALA A 213 14.94 -16.48 -1.77
N ILE A 214 15.27 -16.87 -0.54
CA ILE A 214 16.17 -16.16 0.37
C ILE A 214 17.53 -15.86 -0.25
N ILE A 215 18.09 -16.77 -1.04
CA ILE A 215 19.37 -16.57 -1.72
C ILE A 215 19.33 -15.37 -2.69
N HIS A 216 18.22 -15.20 -3.39
CA HIS A 216 18.03 -14.07 -4.31
C HIS A 216 17.65 -12.78 -3.58
N ALA A 217 16.98 -12.89 -2.43
CA ALA A 217 16.77 -11.75 -1.55
C ALA A 217 18.11 -11.24 -0.97
N ALA A 218 19.01 -12.17 -0.60
CA ALA A 218 20.36 -11.85 -0.17
C ALA A 218 21.19 -11.18 -1.29
N ASP A 219 21.05 -11.62 -2.55
CA ASP A 219 21.69 -10.94 -3.70
C ASP A 219 21.20 -9.48 -3.85
N VAL A 220 19.91 -9.22 -3.58
CA VAL A 220 19.35 -7.87 -3.60
C VAL A 220 19.87 -7.05 -2.43
N ALA A 221 19.89 -7.63 -1.23
CA ALA A 221 20.45 -7.01 -0.03
C ALA A 221 21.93 -6.62 -0.22
N GLU A 222 22.74 -7.51 -0.79
CA GLU A 222 24.17 -7.24 -1.03
C GLU A 222 24.36 -6.15 -2.08
N ARG A 223 23.52 -6.13 -3.12
CA ARG A 223 23.51 -5.03 -4.10
C ARG A 223 23.17 -3.68 -3.45
N ILE A 224 22.20 -3.65 -2.54
CA ILE A 224 21.83 -2.45 -1.77
C ILE A 224 23.02 -2.01 -0.91
N ARG A 225 23.54 -2.91 -0.07
CA ARG A 225 24.68 -2.67 0.82
C ARG A 225 25.90 -2.13 0.07
N ALA A 226 26.30 -2.78 -1.02
CA ALA A 226 27.48 -2.40 -1.81
C ALA A 226 27.30 -1.08 -2.58
N LYS A 227 26.06 -0.65 -2.86
CA LYS A 227 25.79 0.69 -3.42
C LYS A 227 25.88 1.77 -2.33
N ILE A 228 25.33 1.50 -1.15
CA ILE A 228 25.35 2.46 -0.03
C ILE A 228 26.77 2.69 0.47
N GLU A 229 27.56 1.62 0.61
CA GLU A 229 28.98 1.72 1.00
C GLU A 229 29.81 2.62 0.07
N LYS A 230 29.38 2.77 -1.19
CA LYS A 230 30.04 3.63 -2.18
C LYS A 230 29.55 5.07 -2.17
N LEU A 231 28.49 5.39 -1.41
CA LEU A 231 28.04 6.76 -1.26
C LEU A 231 29.06 7.54 -0.45
N VAL A 232 29.51 8.65 -1.02
CA VAL A 232 30.38 9.61 -0.36
C VAL A 232 29.57 10.87 -0.15
N PHE A 233 29.33 11.19 1.12
CA PHE A 233 28.84 12.49 1.54
C PHE A 233 30.06 13.38 1.77
N ASP A 234 29.87 14.71 1.67
CA ASP A 234 30.93 15.74 1.71
C ASP A 234 32.28 15.28 2.29
N ASP A 235 32.31 14.90 3.58
CA ASP A 235 33.51 14.43 4.28
C ASP A 235 33.35 13.05 4.97
N PHE A 236 32.29 12.28 4.69
CA PHE A 236 32.02 11.00 5.37
C PHE A 236 31.30 9.98 4.49
N SER A 237 31.32 8.72 4.92
CA SER A 237 30.58 7.61 4.29
C SER A 237 29.75 6.89 5.35
N VAL A 238 28.71 6.20 4.91
CA VAL A 238 27.87 5.35 5.78
C VAL A 238 27.83 3.93 5.22
N THR A 239 27.56 2.97 6.10
CA THR A 239 27.28 1.59 5.74
C THR A 239 25.93 1.17 6.30
N VAL A 240 25.44 0.01 5.86
CA VAL A 240 24.22 -0.57 6.42
C VAL A 240 24.46 -2.01 6.84
N SER A 241 23.77 -2.40 7.91
CA SER A 241 23.59 -3.79 8.30
C SER A 241 22.25 -4.29 7.79
N VAL A 242 22.22 -5.45 7.14
CA VAL A 242 21.00 -5.99 6.52
C VAL A 242 20.71 -7.40 7.02
N GLY A 243 19.48 -7.62 7.47
CA GLY A 243 18.95 -8.93 7.80
C GLY A 243 17.91 -9.37 6.78
N ALA A 244 18.01 -10.60 6.29
CA ALA A 244 17.03 -11.20 5.40
C ALA A 244 16.30 -12.36 6.10
N GLY A 245 14.97 -12.37 6.02
CA GLY A 245 14.14 -13.48 6.51
C GLY A 245 13.25 -14.03 5.40
N GLN A 246 12.94 -15.33 5.44
CA GLN A 246 12.02 -15.98 4.51
C GLN A 246 10.87 -16.68 5.23
N THR A 247 9.67 -16.64 4.67
CA THR A 247 8.57 -17.48 5.12
C THR A 247 8.90 -18.96 4.96
N GLY A 248 8.51 -19.77 5.92
CA GLY A 248 8.76 -21.21 5.94
C GLY A 248 7.69 -21.96 6.74
N LYS A 249 7.97 -23.22 7.10
CA LYS A 249 7.04 -24.00 7.94
C LYS A 249 6.89 -23.39 9.34
N ARG A 250 7.92 -22.72 9.86
CA ARG A 250 7.95 -22.12 11.20
C ARG A 250 7.60 -20.63 11.18
N ILE A 251 8.01 -19.94 10.11
CA ILE A 251 7.78 -18.52 9.86
C ILE A 251 6.56 -18.35 8.92
N ASP A 252 5.38 -18.26 9.51
CA ASP A 252 4.08 -18.25 8.79
C ASP A 252 3.17 -17.06 9.14
N THR A 253 3.67 -16.09 9.91
CA THR A 253 2.98 -14.84 10.25
C THR A 253 3.91 -13.64 10.01
N PRO A 254 3.35 -12.43 9.79
CA PRO A 254 4.17 -11.22 9.62
C PRO A 254 5.14 -11.00 10.77
N GLU A 255 4.67 -11.18 12.00
CA GLU A 255 5.45 -10.89 13.22
C GLU A 255 6.68 -11.79 13.28
N LYS A 256 6.53 -13.08 12.96
CA LYS A 256 7.66 -14.02 12.91
C LYS A 256 8.64 -13.70 11.79
N LEU A 257 8.15 -13.24 10.63
CA LEU A 257 9.03 -12.89 9.52
C LEU A 257 9.82 -11.62 9.83
N ILE A 258 9.17 -10.61 10.43
CA ILE A 258 9.81 -9.39 10.92
C ILE A 258 10.85 -9.76 11.97
N GLU A 259 10.51 -10.60 12.95
CA GLU A 259 11.43 -11.05 13.99
C GLU A 259 12.65 -11.80 13.42
N ALA A 260 12.47 -12.64 12.40
CA ALA A 260 13.58 -13.34 11.75
C ALA A 260 14.52 -12.39 11.02
N ALA A 261 13.98 -11.43 10.24
CA ALA A 261 14.79 -10.45 9.54
C ALA A 261 15.49 -9.47 10.51
N ASP A 262 14.81 -9.06 11.58
CA ASP A 262 15.39 -8.20 12.63
C ASP A 262 16.53 -8.90 13.37
N LYS A 263 16.36 -10.17 13.77
CA LYS A 263 17.44 -10.97 14.37
C LYS A 263 18.64 -11.11 13.45
N ALA A 264 18.41 -11.35 12.16
CA ALA A 264 19.50 -11.41 11.18
C ALA A 264 20.22 -10.06 11.05
N MET A 265 19.49 -8.94 11.02
CA MET A 265 20.09 -7.60 10.97
C MET A 265 20.90 -7.31 12.23
N TYR A 266 20.38 -7.69 13.40
CA TYR A 266 21.08 -7.55 14.67
C TYR A 266 22.38 -8.38 14.69
N GLN A 267 22.36 -9.61 14.17
CA GLN A 267 23.57 -10.42 13.97
C GLN A 267 24.58 -9.74 13.03
N ALA A 268 24.11 -9.10 11.95
CA ALA A 268 24.98 -8.33 11.07
C ALA A 268 25.67 -7.17 11.82
N LYS A 269 24.96 -6.47 12.71
CA LYS A 269 25.54 -5.45 13.57
C LYS A 269 26.59 -6.02 14.54
N GLU A 270 26.30 -7.15 15.18
CA GLU A 270 27.24 -7.81 16.12
C GLU A 270 28.49 -8.36 15.42
N ASN A 271 28.36 -8.81 14.17
CA ASN A 271 29.46 -9.37 13.37
C ASN A 271 30.38 -8.30 12.75
N GLY A 272 30.28 -7.04 13.16
CA GLY A 272 31.12 -5.96 12.68
C GLY A 272 30.49 -5.07 11.61
N LYS A 273 29.15 -5.09 11.48
CA LYS A 273 28.36 -4.20 10.61
C LYS A 273 28.66 -4.40 9.11
N ASN A 274 28.13 -3.52 8.25
CA ASN A 274 28.38 -3.50 6.81
C ASN A 274 28.31 -4.89 6.14
N GLN A 275 27.27 -5.66 6.45
CA GLN A 275 27.11 -7.01 5.94
C GLN A 275 25.64 -7.43 5.86
N VAL A 276 25.41 -8.51 5.12
CA VAL A 276 24.11 -9.17 5.00
C VAL A 276 24.15 -10.48 5.76
N VAL A 277 23.15 -10.72 6.60
CA VAL A 277 22.90 -12.01 7.25
C VAL A 277 21.50 -12.49 6.86
N SER A 278 21.32 -13.78 6.61
CA SER A 278 20.04 -14.38 6.25
C SER A 278 19.64 -15.49 7.21
N ASP A 279 18.36 -15.53 7.61
CA ASP A 279 17.78 -16.60 8.42
C ASP A 279 16.80 -17.45 7.56
N GLU A 280 17.06 -18.77 7.51
CA GLU A 280 16.29 -19.75 6.74
C GLU A 280 15.32 -20.61 7.61
N SER A 281 15.15 -20.27 8.89
CA SER A 281 14.53 -21.13 9.93
C SER A 281 13.06 -21.55 9.74
#